data_AF-A0A971N2E8-F1
#
_entry.id   AF-A0A971N2E8-F1
#
_cell.length_a   1.000
_cell.length_b   1.000
_cell.length_c   1.000
_cell.angle_alpha   90.00
_cell.angle_beta   90.00
_cell.angle_gamma   90.00
#
_symmetry.space_group_name_H-M   'P 1'
#
loop_
_entity.id
_entity.type
_entity.pdbx_description
1 polymer ?
#
loop_
_entity_poly.entity_id
_entity_poly.type
_entity_poly.pdbx_seq_one_letter_code
_entity_poly.pdbx_strand_id
1 'polypeptide(L)'
;MVQRNTKRALLFGGLTAGLSFTLFLIALKFVLGTRLLWGNVIGLLVLSLILGLISLTLYLLNLKIAFYVFSGGLVLAFIFMILSYGSGPGAWGDLIGALAFIFLTLLGLVGGLIAQLIVYLVQKQKS
;
A
#
# COMPACT_ATOMS: atom_id res chain seq x y z
N MET A 1 12.35 -1.12 -26.24
CA MET A 1 11.70 -1.94 -25.18
C MET A 1 11.52 -1.21 -23.84
N VAL A 2 12.36 -0.24 -23.47
CA VAL A 2 12.28 0.48 -22.17
C VAL A 2 11.00 1.33 -22.01
N GLN A 3 10.56 2.08 -23.04
CA GLN A 3 9.43 3.02 -22.92
C GLN A 3 8.05 2.36 -22.64
N ARG A 4 7.82 1.11 -23.08
CA ARG A 4 6.52 0.44 -22.90
C ARG A 4 6.29 0.01 -21.45
N ASN A 5 7.36 -0.27 -20.71
CA ASN A 5 7.28 -0.67 -19.30
C ASN A 5 7.05 0.55 -18.39
N THR A 6 7.63 1.71 -18.73
CA THR A 6 7.47 2.95 -17.97
C THR A 6 6.02 3.44 -17.93
N LYS A 7 5.30 3.40 -19.07
CA LYS A 7 3.88 3.80 -19.10
C LYS A 7 3.01 2.92 -18.21
N ARG A 8 3.25 1.61 -18.19
CA ARG A 8 2.54 0.67 -17.31
C ARG A 8 2.88 0.88 -15.84
N ALA A 9 4.17 1.10 -15.53
CA ALA A 9 4.59 1.38 -14.16
C ALA A 9 3.98 2.68 -13.62
N LEU A 10 3.94 3.74 -14.44
CA LEU A 10 3.27 5.00 -14.12
C LEU A 10 1.77 4.79 -13.89
N LEU A 11 1.13 3.96 -14.72
CA LEU A 11 -0.28 3.62 -14.56
C LEU A 11 -0.52 2.88 -13.24
N PHE A 12 0.26 1.85 -12.91
CA PHE A 12 0.11 1.11 -11.65
C PHE A 12 0.43 1.97 -10.43
N GLY A 13 1.52 2.74 -10.45
CA GLY A 13 1.85 3.65 -9.36
C GLY A 13 0.81 4.74 -9.16
N GLY A 14 0.34 5.34 -10.26
CA GLY A 14 -0.73 6.34 -10.23
C GLY A 14 -2.05 5.77 -9.71
N LEU A 15 -2.44 4.56 -10.15
CA LEU A 15 -3.61 3.87 -9.61
C LEU A 15 -3.45 3.57 -8.12
N THR A 16 -2.30 3.05 -7.68
CA THR A 16 -2.06 2.78 -6.26
C THR A 16 -2.14 4.06 -5.42
N ALA A 17 -1.57 5.17 -5.89
CA ALA A 17 -1.67 6.45 -5.20
C ALA A 17 -3.11 6.98 -5.16
N GLY A 18 -3.80 7.02 -6.31
CA GLY A 18 -5.16 7.54 -6.41
C GLY A 18 -6.17 6.72 -5.59
N LEU A 19 -6.08 5.39 -5.66
CA LEU A 19 -6.93 4.50 -4.87
C LEU A 19 -6.62 4.60 -3.38
N SER A 20 -5.35 4.59 -2.99
CA SER A 20 -4.95 4.76 -1.58
C SER A 20 -5.49 6.06 -1.01
N PHE A 21 -5.32 7.17 -1.73
CA PHE A 21 -5.80 8.48 -1.28
C PHE A 21 -7.31 8.51 -1.12
N THR A 22 -8.04 7.98 -2.11
CA THR A 22 -9.51 7.90 -2.06
C THR A 22 -9.98 7.03 -0.90
N LEU A 23 -9.36 5.88 -0.68
CA LEU A 23 -9.68 4.98 0.43
C LEU A 23 -9.39 5.61 1.79
N PHE A 24 -8.28 6.33 1.95
CA PHE A 24 -7.99 7.07 3.18
C PHE A 24 -9.04 8.13 3.48
N LEU A 25 -9.44 8.91 2.47
CA LEU A 25 -10.49 9.90 2.64
C LEU A 25 -11.81 9.25 3.04
N ILE A 26 -12.15 8.10 2.44
CA ILE A 26 -13.35 7.35 2.80
C ILE A 26 -13.28 6.86 4.24
N ALA A 27 -12.19 6.19 4.60
CA ALA A 27 -11.97 5.62 5.92
C ALA A 27 -12.02 6.69 7.02
N LEU A 28 -11.34 7.82 6.85
CA LEU A 28 -11.25 8.84 7.90
C LEU A 28 -12.49 9.72 7.99
N LYS A 29 -13.08 10.11 6.86
CA LYS A 29 -14.24 11.01 6.85
C LYS A 29 -15.53 10.28 7.16
N PHE A 30 -15.78 9.15 6.50
CA PHE A 30 -17.08 8.48 6.55
C PHE A 30 -17.13 7.36 7.58
N VAL A 31 -16.02 6.65 7.80
CA VAL A 31 -16.01 5.53 8.77
C VAL A 31 -15.63 6.04 10.16
N LEU A 32 -14.53 6.77 10.29
CA LEU A 32 -14.06 7.29 11.57
C LEU A 32 -14.81 8.55 12.04
N GLY A 33 -15.51 9.25 11.12
CA GLY A 33 -16.22 10.49 11.43
C GLY A 33 -15.30 11.66 11.83
N THR A 34 -13.99 11.57 11.56
CA THR A 34 -13.03 12.58 11.98
C THR A 34 -13.16 13.88 11.18
N ARG A 35 -12.99 15.01 11.88
CA ARG A 35 -12.93 16.32 11.24
C ARG A 35 -11.59 16.44 10.50
N LEU A 36 -11.64 16.33 9.18
CA LEU A 36 -10.46 16.48 8.32
C LEU A 36 -9.98 17.94 8.32
N LEU A 37 -8.87 18.19 9.02
CA LEU A 37 -8.10 19.42 8.86
C LEU A 37 -7.26 19.33 7.58
N TRP A 38 -7.00 20.48 6.94
CA TRP A 38 -6.20 20.54 5.71
C TRP A 38 -4.82 19.89 5.86
N GLY A 39 -4.18 20.00 7.03
CA GLY A 39 -2.91 19.34 7.32
C GLY A 39 -2.98 17.81 7.20
N ASN A 40 -4.09 17.21 7.66
CA ASN A 40 -4.29 15.76 7.59
C ASN A 40 -4.47 15.31 6.13
N VAL A 41 -5.23 16.08 5.34
CA VAL A 41 -5.45 15.77 3.91
C VAL A 41 -4.12 15.78 3.14
N ILE A 42 -3.25 16.75 3.40
CA ILE A 42 -1.92 16.80 2.79
C ILE A 42 -1.08 15.60 3.22
N GLY A 43 -1.10 15.23 4.50
CA GLY A 43 -0.40 14.04 5.00
C GLY A 43 -0.84 12.75 4.31
N LEU A 44 -2.16 12.57 4.13
CA LEU A 44 -2.72 11.42 3.41
C LEU A 44 -2.32 11.42 1.93
N LEU A 45 -2.27 12.60 1.30
CA LEU A 45 -1.83 12.72 -0.09
C LEU A 45 -0.37 12.29 -0.23
N VAL A 46 0.51 12.78 0.65
CA VAL A 46 1.93 12.41 0.65
C VAL A 46 2.11 10.91 0.89
N LEU A 47 1.43 10.34 1.88
CA LEU A 47 1.48 8.90 2.16
C LEU A 47 1.02 8.08 0.94
N SER A 48 -0.06 8.50 0.30
CA SER A 48 -0.60 7.83 -0.89
C SER A 48 0.37 7.89 -2.07
N LEU A 49 1.04 9.03 -2.27
CA LEU A 49 2.08 9.17 -3.29
C LEU A 49 3.28 8.27 -3.00
N ILE A 50 3.69 8.12 -1.73
CA ILE A 50 4.77 7.20 -1.34
C ILE A 50 4.39 5.76 -1.70
N LEU A 51 3.16 5.32 -1.38
CA LEU A 51 2.69 3.98 -1.73
C LEU A 51 2.65 3.76 -3.25
N GLY A 52 2.22 4.78 -4.00
CA GLY A 52 2.27 4.77 -5.46
C GLY A 52 3.69 4.70 -6.02
N LEU A 53 4.63 5.45 -5.45
CA LEU A 53 6.05 5.41 -5.82
C LEU A 53 6.68 4.04 -5.55
N ILE A 54 6.33 3.40 -4.43
CA ILE A 54 6.78 2.04 -4.12
C ILE A 54 6.26 1.06 -5.18
N SER A 55 4.95 1.08 -5.43
CA SER A 55 4.29 0.25 -6.46
C SER A 55 4.93 0.44 -7.84
N LEU A 56 5.16 1.69 -8.24
CA LEU A 56 5.84 2.06 -9.48
C LEU A 56 7.26 1.49 -9.55
N THR A 57 8.03 1.65 -8.47
CA THR A 57 9.44 1.22 -8.42
C THR A 57 9.54 -0.30 -8.52
N LEU A 58 8.72 -1.03 -7.78
CA LEU A 58 8.67 -2.50 -7.84
C LEU A 58 8.35 -3.00 -9.25
N TYR A 59 7.41 -2.34 -9.94
CA TYR A 59 7.06 -2.68 -11.31
C TYR A 59 8.16 -2.33 -12.31
N LEU A 60 8.79 -1.16 -12.20
CA LEU A 60 9.90 -0.74 -13.07
C LEU A 60 11.10 -1.68 -12.99
N LEU A 61 11.42 -2.15 -11.78
CA LEU A 61 12.51 -3.10 -11.53
C LEU A 61 12.14 -4.54 -11.94
N ASN A 62 10.95 -4.77 -12.51
CA ASN A 62 10.42 -6.08 -12.85
C ASN A 62 10.40 -7.07 -11.67
N LEU A 63 10.30 -6.58 -10.43
CA LEU A 63 10.18 -7.39 -9.22
C LEU A 63 8.74 -7.88 -9.05
N LYS A 64 8.29 -8.75 -9.96
CA LYS A 64 6.88 -9.16 -10.07
C LYS A 64 6.33 -9.75 -8.77
N ILE A 65 7.09 -10.62 -8.09
CA ILE A 65 6.63 -11.27 -6.86
C ILE A 65 6.47 -10.20 -5.77
N ALA A 66 7.47 -9.35 -5.59
CA ALA A 66 7.40 -8.26 -4.61
C ALA A 66 6.23 -7.31 -4.89
N PHE A 67 5.98 -6.96 -6.16
CA PHE A 67 4.86 -6.12 -6.56
C PHE A 67 3.50 -6.72 -6.18
N TYR A 68 3.27 -8.01 -6.47
CA TYR A 68 2.00 -8.66 -6.16
C TYR A 68 1.80 -8.86 -4.66
N VAL A 69 2.85 -9.25 -3.92
CA VAL A 69 2.77 -9.43 -2.47
C VAL A 69 2.55 -8.07 -1.77
N PHE A 70 3.24 -7.02 -2.21
CA PHE A 70 3.02 -5.66 -1.70
C PHE A 70 1.59 -5.18 -1.98
N SER A 71 1.10 -5.35 -3.20
CA SER A 71 -0.26 -4.94 -3.57
C SER A 71 -1.31 -5.71 -2.76
N GLY A 72 -1.13 -7.01 -2.56
CA GLY A 72 -2.00 -7.84 -1.73
C GLY A 72 -1.98 -7.41 -0.26
N GLY A 73 -0.78 -7.16 0.30
CA GLY A 73 -0.62 -6.66 1.67
C GLY A 73 -1.26 -5.29 1.87
N LEU A 74 -1.15 -4.40 0.88
CA LEU A 74 -1.79 -3.09 0.88
C LEU A 74 -3.32 -3.19 0.86
N VAL A 75 -3.89 -4.10 0.06
CA VAL A 75 -5.34 -4.35 0.07
C VAL A 75 -5.80 -4.86 1.43
N LEU A 76 -5.08 -5.83 2.01
CA LEU A 76 -5.39 -6.34 3.35
C LEU A 76 -5.26 -5.25 4.42
N ALA A 77 -4.24 -4.40 4.33
CA ALA A 77 -4.03 -3.26 5.21
C ALA A 77 -5.25 -2.32 5.23
N PHE A 78 -5.77 -1.96 4.04
CA PHE A 78 -6.98 -1.13 3.94
C PHE A 78 -8.23 -1.82 4.50
N ILE A 79 -8.42 -3.11 4.20
CA ILE A 79 -9.57 -3.88 4.69
C ILE A 79 -9.58 -3.89 6.23
N PHE A 80 -8.47 -4.27 6.86
CA PHE A 80 -8.36 -4.32 8.32
C PHE A 80 -8.55 -2.94 8.95
N MET A 81 -7.94 -1.90 8.37
CA MET A 81 -8.11 -0.53 8.85
C MET A 81 -9.58 -0.11 8.86
N ILE A 82 -10.30 -0.33 7.76
CA ILE A 82 -11.72 0.04 7.64
C ILE A 82 -12.59 -0.77 8.62
N LEU A 83 -12.34 -2.07 8.76
CA LEU A 83 -13.07 -2.92 9.70
C LEU A 83 -12.86 -2.47 11.15
N SER A 84 -11.62 -2.14 11.54
CA SER A 84 -11.32 -1.64 12.89
C SER A 84 -11.99 -0.30 13.18
N TYR A 85 -12.11 0.58 12.19
CA TYR A 85 -12.85 1.84 12.34
C TYR A 85 -14.36 1.62 12.44
N GLY A 86 -14.88 0.61 11.74
CA GLY A 86 -16.32 0.27 11.75
C GLY A 86 -16.80 -0.46 13.02
N SER A 87 -15.91 -1.10 13.79
CA SER A 87 -16.25 -1.88 14.99
C SER A 87 -16.67 -1.05 16.22
N GLY A 88 -16.75 0.28 16.10
CA GLY A 88 -17.29 1.18 17.11
C GLY A 88 -16.32 2.32 17.43
N PRO A 89 -16.82 3.57 17.57
CA PRO A 89 -15.97 4.71 17.87
C PRO A 89 -15.36 4.58 19.27
N GLY A 90 -14.03 4.53 19.31
CA GLY A 90 -13.25 4.49 20.55
C GLY A 90 -11.76 4.54 20.23
N ALA A 91 -10.97 5.20 21.09
CA ALA A 91 -9.54 5.44 20.87
C ALA A 91 -8.72 4.18 20.47
N TRP A 92 -9.18 2.99 20.87
CA TRP A 92 -8.57 1.72 20.54
C TRP A 92 -8.82 1.26 19.09
N GLY A 93 -10.02 1.47 18.54
CA GLY A 93 -10.33 1.08 17.16
C GLY A 93 -9.52 1.89 16.14
N ASP A 94 -9.39 3.19 16.40
CA ASP A 94 -8.60 4.13 15.61
C ASP A 94 -7.11 3.72 15.60
N LEU A 95 -6.56 3.40 16.78
CA LEU A 95 -5.18 2.98 16.94
C LEU A 95 -4.93 1.63 16.25
N ILE A 96 -5.80 0.64 16.47
CA ILE A 96 -5.68 -0.69 15.87
C ILE A 96 -5.76 -0.58 14.35
N GLY A 97 -6.69 0.19 13.81
CA GLY A 97 -6.83 0.36 12.37
C GLY A 97 -5.58 0.99 11.73
N ALA A 98 -5.05 2.05 12.34
CA ALA A 98 -3.82 2.70 11.85
C ALA A 98 -2.59 1.77 11.96
N LEU A 99 -2.44 1.04 13.07
CA LEU A 99 -1.35 0.09 13.25
C LEU A 99 -1.46 -1.08 12.28
N ALA A 100 -2.65 -1.64 12.11
CA ALA A 100 -2.91 -2.71 11.14
C ALA A 100 -2.52 -2.27 9.73
N PHE A 101 -2.86 -1.03 9.35
CA PHE A 101 -2.46 -0.48 8.07
C PHE A 101 -0.94 -0.47 7.90
N ILE A 102 -0.21 0.10 8.88
CA ILE A 102 1.25 0.22 8.83
C ILE A 102 1.91 -1.16 8.79
N PHE A 103 1.54 -2.07 9.71
CA PHE A 103 2.16 -3.38 9.81
C PHE A 103 1.88 -4.26 8.59
N LEU A 104 0.64 -4.32 8.10
CA LEU A 104 0.30 -5.14 6.93
C LEU A 104 0.94 -4.58 5.65
N THR A 105 1.03 -3.26 5.52
CA THR A 105 1.73 -2.63 4.39
C THR A 105 3.23 -2.94 4.42
N LEU A 106 3.88 -2.82 5.59
CA LEU A 106 5.29 -3.16 5.76
C LEU A 106 5.56 -4.65 5.55
N LEU A 107 4.71 -5.53 6.08
CA LEU A 107 4.81 -6.97 5.86
C LEU A 107 4.63 -7.33 4.38
N GLY A 108 3.70 -6.68 3.68
CA GLY A 108 3.55 -6.85 2.23
C GLY A 108 4.79 -6.42 1.46
N LEU A 109 5.40 -5.29 1.83
CA LEU A 109 6.60 -4.78 1.18
C LEU A 109 7.83 -5.66 1.48
N VAL A 110 8.17 -5.80 2.76
CA VAL A 110 9.35 -6.54 3.22
C VAL A 110 9.22 -8.02 2.88
N GLY A 111 8.06 -8.63 3.17
CA GLY A 111 7.77 -10.01 2.81
C GLY A 111 7.82 -10.25 1.31
N GLY A 112 7.32 -9.31 0.51
CA GLY A 112 7.42 -9.36 -0.95
C GLY A 112 8.86 -9.32 -1.46
N LEU A 113 9.70 -8.45 -0.90
CA LEU A 113 11.12 -8.37 -1.24
C LEU A 113 11.89 -9.62 -0.83
N ILE A 114 11.62 -10.17 0.36
CA ILE A 114 12.22 -11.43 0.82
C ILE A 114 11.82 -12.58 -0.09
N ALA A 115 10.51 -12.71 -0.41
CA ALA A 115 10.02 -13.75 -1.31
C ALA A 115 10.68 -13.67 -2.70
N GLN A 116 10.80 -12.45 -3.24
CA GLN A 116 11.48 -12.19 -4.51
C GLN A 116 12.96 -12.60 -4.45
N LEU A 117 13.67 -12.29 -3.35
CA LEU A 117 15.07 -12.65 -3.15
C LEU A 117 15.27 -14.17 -3.07
N ILE A 118 14.40 -14.87 -2.32
CA ILE A 118 14.45 -16.33 -2.20
C ILE A 118 14.30 -17.00 -3.57
N VAL A 119 13.30 -16.58 -4.36
CA VAL A 119 13.08 -17.15 -5.69
C VAL A 119 14.28 -16.89 -6.61
N TYR A 120 14.86 -15.70 -6.54
CA TYR A 120 16.06 -15.37 -7.33
C TYR A 120 17.25 -16.28 -6.98
N LEU A 121 17.52 -16.52 -5.69
CA LEU A 121 18.62 -17.39 -5.24
C LEU A 121 18.41 -18.85 -5.67
N VAL A 122 17.17 -19.36 -5.54
CA VAL A 122 16.83 -20.73 -5.95
C VAL A 122 16.97 -20.94 -7.46
N GLN A 123 16.56 -19.95 -8.27
CA GLN A 123 16.73 -20.03 -9.72
C GLN A 123 18.21 -19.96 -10.12
N LYS A 124 19.01 -19.13 -9.43
CA LYS A 124 20.44 -19.02 -9.69
C LYS A 124 21.21 -20.32 -9.39
N GLN A 125 20.80 -21.10 -8.39
CA GLN A 125 21.44 -22.39 -8.07
C GLN A 125 21.08 -23.52 -9.04
N LYS A 126 19.98 -23.39 -9.79
CA LYS A 126 19.54 -24.38 -10.78
C LYS A 126 20.10 -24.14 -12.19
N SER A 127 20.77 -23.02 -12.41
CA SER A 127 21.45 -22.66 -13.66
C SER A 127 22.94 -22.87 -13.54
#